data_AF-A0A1N5WC50-F1
#
_entry.id   AF-A0A1N5WC50-F1
#
_cell.length_a   1.000
_cell.length_b   1.000
_cell.length_c   1.000
_cell.angle_alpha   90.00
_cell.angle_beta   90.00
_cell.angle_gamma   90.00
#
_symmetry.space_group_name_H-M   'P 1'
#
loop_
_entity.id
_entity.type
_entity.pdbx_description
1 polymer ?
#
loop_
_entity_poly.entity_id
_entity_poly.type
_entity_poly.pdbx_seq_one_letter_code
_entity_poly.pdbx_strand_id
1 'polypeptide(L)' 'MNKIPASISAILFFIVMAVSVVSISGTYVPTQQSITGISKELFSTYIIPFELLSVVLVAGIIGMFHTAEDDE' A
#
# COMPACT_ATOMS: atom_id res chain seq x y z
N MET A 1 17.60 -15.42 9.90
CA MET A 1 16.23 -14.85 9.88
C MET A 1 15.46 -15.17 11.17
N ASN A 2 15.22 -14.17 12.03
CA ASN A 2 14.48 -14.37 13.28
C ASN A 2 12.98 -14.54 12.95
N LYS A 3 12.43 -15.74 13.17
CA LYS A 3 11.08 -16.12 12.72
C LYS A 3 9.98 -15.36 13.46
N ILE A 4 10.27 -14.88 14.67
CA ILE A 4 9.31 -14.21 15.56
C ILE A 4 8.83 -12.87 14.98
N PRO A 5 9.70 -11.90 14.63
CA PRO A 5 9.24 -10.63 14.05
C PRO A 5 8.54 -10.83 12.70
N ALA A 6 9.01 -11.76 11.87
CA ALA A 6 8.36 -12.05 10.59
C ALA A 6 6.94 -12.61 10.77
N SER A 7 6.73 -13.53 11.72
CA SER A 7 5.40 -14.06 12.04
C SER A 7 4.47 -13.00 12.62
N ILE A 8 4.97 -12.11 13.48
CA ILE A 8 4.18 -11.01 14.04
C ILE A 8 3.73 -10.06 12.94
N SER A 9 4.62 -9.67 12.02
CA SER A 9 4.30 -8.80 10.89
C SER A 9 3.27 -9.43 9.95
N ALA A 10 3.39 -10.73 9.66
CA ALA A 10 2.43 -11.45 8.83
C ALA A 10 1.03 -11.48 9.46
N ILE A 11 0.95 -11.75 10.78
CA ILE A 11 -0.33 -11.76 11.51
C ILE A 11 -0.98 -10.37 11.49
N LEU A 12 -0.20 -9.32 11.76
CA LEU A 12 -0.70 -7.93 11.71
C LEU A 12 -1.22 -7.56 10.32
N PHE A 13 -0.49 -7.95 9.26
CA PHE A 13 -0.92 -7.75 7.88
C PHE A 13 -2.30 -8.37 7.61
N PHE A 14 -2.50 -9.63 7.98
CA PHE A 14 -3.77 -10.32 7.76
C PHE A 14 -4.92 -9.71 8.57
N ILE A 15 -4.66 -9.26 9.81
CA ILE A 15 -5.67 -8.58 10.62
C ILE A 15 -6.12 -7.28 9.96
N VAL A 16 -5.17 -6.42 9.56
CA VAL A 16 -5.47 -5.14 8.90
C VAL A 16 -6.20 -5.36 7.58
N MET A 17 -5.78 -6.36 6.80
CA MET A 17 -6.43 -6.74 5.55
C MET A 17 -7.88 -7.19 5.80
N ALA A 18 -8.11 -8.08 6.77
CA ALA A 18 -9.45 -8.59 7.08
C ALA A 18 -10.39 -7.47 7.54
N VAL A 19 -9.92 -6.58 8.41
CA VAL A 19 -10.68 -5.40 8.84
C VAL A 19 -11.02 -4.51 7.64
N SER A 20 -10.06 -4.28 6.75
CA SER A 20 -10.27 -3.45 5.56
C SER A 20 -11.32 -4.06 4.63
N VAL A 21 -11.27 -5.38 4.40
CA VAL A 21 -12.23 -6.10 3.55
C VAL A 21 -13.65 -6.02 4.14
N VAL A 22 -13.81 -6.25 5.44
CA VAL A 22 -15.12 -6.20 6.11
C VAL A 22 -15.64 -4.76 6.23
N SER A 23 -14.74 -3.78 6.31
CA SER A 23 -15.10 -2.36 6.40
C SER A 23 -15.51 -1.75 5.06
N ILE A 24 -15.25 -2.43 3.93
CA ILE A 24 -15.79 -2.01 2.62
C ILE A 24 -17.30 -2.25 2.64
N SER A 25 -18.03 -1.25 3.08
CA SER A 25 -19.48 -1.22 3.04
C SER A 25 -19.92 -0.73 1.67
N GLY A 26 -20.45 -1.62 0.84
CA GLY A 26 -21.02 -1.25 -0.47
C GLY A 26 -21.36 -2.44 -1.35
N THR A 27 -22.38 -2.29 -2.18
CA THR A 27 -22.63 -3.19 -3.31
C THR A 27 -21.50 -2.95 -4.31
N TYR A 28 -20.69 -3.97 -4.61
CA TYR A 28 -19.70 -3.94 -5.70
C TYR A 28 -20.45 -3.92 -7.05
N VAL A 29 -21.05 -2.78 -7.37
CA VAL A 29 -21.57 -2.50 -8.70
C VAL A 29 -20.40 -1.91 -9.47
N PRO A 30 -19.87 -2.60 -10.50
CA PRO A 30 -18.80 -2.05 -11.31
C PRO A 30 -19.30 -0.78 -12.00
N THR A 31 -18.92 0.38 -11.48
CA THR A 31 -19.18 1.67 -12.12
C THR A 31 -18.13 1.92 -13.19
N GLN A 32 -18.50 2.52 -14.32
CA GLN A 32 -17.51 2.95 -15.30
C GLN A 32 -16.51 3.92 -14.65
N GLN A 33 -15.24 3.52 -14.62
CA GLN A 33 -14.15 4.37 -14.16
C GLN A 33 -13.70 5.26 -15.32
N SER A 34 -13.74 6.58 -15.10
CA SER A 34 -13.17 7.53 -16.05
C SER A 34 -11.70 7.73 -15.72
N ILE A 35 -10.81 7.20 -16.56
CA ILE A 35 -9.35 7.39 -16.42
C ILE A 35 -9.02 8.89 -16.37
N THR A 36 -9.66 9.69 -17.22
CA THR A 36 -9.48 11.15 -17.22
C THR A 36 -9.92 11.80 -15.91
N GLY A 37 -11.00 11.30 -15.29
CA GLY A 37 -11.46 11.77 -13.97
C GLY A 37 -10.46 11.44 -12.87
N ILE A 38 -9.98 10.20 -12.84
CA ILE A 38 -8.98 9.72 -11.87
C ILE A 38 -7.69 10.54 -11.99
N SER A 39 -7.18 10.74 -13.21
CA SER A 39 -5.97 11.55 -13.42
C SER A 39 -6.14 12.99 -12.92
N LYS A 40 -7.31 13.60 -13.15
CA LYS A 40 -7.58 14.95 -12.65
C LYS A 40 -7.62 15.00 -11.13
N GLU A 41 -8.25 14.04 -10.47
CA GLU A 41 -8.29 14.00 -9.01
C GLU A 41 -6.92 13.72 -8.38
N LEU A 42 -6.13 12.82 -8.97
CA LEU A 42 -4.76 12.51 -8.52
C LEU A 42 -3.86 13.75 -8.52
N PHE A 43 -3.93 14.58 -9.57
CA PHE A 43 -3.13 15.79 -9.70
C PHE A 43 -3.81 17.06 -9.19
N SER A 44 -4.95 16.94 -8.50
CA SER A 44 -5.60 18.08 -7.82
C SER A 44 -5.83 17.79 -6.33
N THR A 45 -6.95 17.16 -5.99
CA THR A 45 -7.34 16.83 -4.61
C THR A 45 -6.30 15.96 -3.90
N TYR A 46 -5.71 15.01 -4.61
CA TYR A 46 -4.82 14.00 -4.03
C TYR A 46 -3.33 14.24 -4.32
N ILE A 47 -2.94 15.45 -4.71
CA ILE A 47 -1.54 15.74 -5.05
C ILE A 47 -0.58 15.45 -3.89
N ILE A 48 -0.92 15.85 -2.67
CA ILE A 48 -0.09 15.61 -1.48
C ILE A 48 0.03 14.10 -1.16
N PRO A 49 -1.07 13.33 -1.01
CA PRO A 49 -0.95 11.89 -0.75
C PRO A 49 -0.28 11.14 -1.90
N PHE A 50 -0.43 11.58 -3.16
CA PHE A 50 0.27 10.99 -4.30
C PHE A 50 1.79 11.17 -4.19
N GLU A 51 2.26 12.36 -3.81
CA GLU A 51 3.69 12.62 -3.59
C GLU A 51 4.24 11.83 -2.40
N LEU A 52 3.47 11.69 -1.32
CA LEU A 52 3.90 10.86 -0.19
C LEU A 52 4.05 9.38 -0.59
N LEU A 53 3.18 8.87 -1.45
CA LEU A 53 3.31 7.51 -1.98
C LEU A 53 4.62 7.31 -2.74
N SER A 54 5.07 8.31 -3.52
CA SER A 54 6.35 8.21 -4.24
C SER A 54 7.54 8.08 -3.28
N VAL A 55 7.54 8.85 -2.19
CA VAL A 55 8.56 8.77 -1.13
C VAL A 55 8.53 7.42 -0.42
N VAL A 56 7.34 6.91 -0.08
CA VAL A 56 7.17 5.59 0.55
C VAL A 56 7.70 4.48 -0.36
N LEU A 57 7.43 4.55 -1.67
CA LEU A 57 7.94 3.59 -2.64
C LEU A 57 9.47 3.63 -2.72
N VAL A 58 10.07 4.83 -2.80
CA VAL A 58 11.53 4.98 -2.79
C VAL A 58 12.15 4.42 -1.51
N ALA A 59 11.59 4.75 -0.35
CA ALA A 59 12.06 4.24 0.94
C ALA A 59 11.94 2.70 1.02
N GLY A 60 10.85 2.12 0.49
CA GLY A 60 10.66 0.68 0.41
C GLY A 60 11.69 -0.01 -0.48
N ILE A 61 12.03 0.59 -1.62
CA ILE A 61 13.08 0.09 -2.51
C ILE A 61 14.45 0.13 -1.82
N ILE A 62 14.79 1.24 -1.17
CA ILE A 62 16.06 1.37 -0.43
C ILE A 62 16.13 0.32 0.69
N GLY A 63 15.06 0.15 1.46
CA GLY A 63 15.01 -0.85 2.53
C GLY A 63 15.18 -2.28 2.01
N MET A 64 14.59 -2.59 0.85
CA MET A 64 14.76 -3.89 0.20
C MET A 64 16.21 -4.13 -0.23
N PHE A 65 16.83 -3.17 -0.91
CA PHE A 65 18.23 -3.30 -1.33
C PHE A 65 19.18 -3.46 -0.14
N HIS A 66 19.01 -2.63 0.90
CA HIS A 66 19.82 -2.74 2.11
C HIS A 66 19.67 -4.10 2.80
N THR A 67 18.45 -4.62 2.89
CA THR A 67 18.20 -5.95 3.50
C THR A 67 18.79 -7.08 2.66
N ALA A 68 18.73 -6.96 1.33
CA ALA A 68 19.26 -7.98 0.42
C ALA A 68 20.80 -8.00 0.39
N GLU A 69 21.44 -6.86 0.61
CA GLU A 69 22.91 -6.71 0.64
C GLU A 69 23.54 -7.33 1.90
N ASP A 70 22.81 -7.34 3.03
CA ASP A 70 23.26 -7.97 4.28
C ASP A 70 23.06 -9.51 4.33
N ASP A 71 22.38 -10.09 3.34
CA ASP A 71 22.14 -11.55 3.22
C ASP A 71 23.16 -12.26 2.27
N GLU A 72 24.16 -11.52 1.74
CA GLU A 72 25.31 -12.03 0.96
C GLU A 72 26.62 -12.02 1.78
#